data_AF-Q83XW5-F1
#
_entry.id   AF-Q83XW5-F1
#
_cell.length_a   1.000
_cell.length_b   1.000
_cell.length_c   1.000
_cell.angle_alpha   90.00
_cell.angle_beta   90.00
_cell.angle_gamma   90.00
#
_symmetry.space_group_name_H-M   'P 1'
#
loop_
_entity.id
_entity.type
_entity.pdbx_description
1 polymer ?
#
loop_
_entity_poly.entity_id
_entity_poly.type
_entity_poly.pdbx_seq_one_letter_code
_entity_poly.pdbx_strand_id
1 'polypeptide(L)'
;MLENLKITKESKNGLEWLKKNYSFNTYSIAIDTAIQFFKNNNISPRERIYNNYSEAIFNFKNELFLKLDEFEKKENENTERIIKLNRRFELDYLKPINVKLFDVHKNSIDDFNDKNNSKVISNIIGNSAIETSNLQNIEENKKLNETIIKQENAIKFWKEQNEILEKEKKEYHRCMEKLNRNMKVEKTLMGKKPYINLSVEETEKLFYLIP
;
A
#
# COMPACT_ATOMS: atom_id res chain seq x y z
N MET A 1 -11.60 12.26 64.45
CA MET A 1 -10.32 11.55 64.56
C MET A 1 -9.43 11.99 63.40
N LEU A 2 -8.13 12.18 63.64
CA LEU A 2 -7.17 12.39 62.55
C LEU A 2 -6.67 11.00 62.12
N GLU A 3 -7.00 10.61 60.89
CA GLU A 3 -6.51 9.37 60.30
C GLU A 3 -5.31 9.67 59.39
N ASN A 4 -4.20 8.95 59.59
CA ASN A 4 -3.00 9.10 58.78
C ASN A 4 -3.11 8.25 57.53
N LEU A 5 -3.23 8.90 56.36
CA LEU A 5 -3.22 8.26 55.05
C LEU A 5 -1.82 8.30 54.42
N LYS A 6 -1.32 7.15 53.99
CA LYS A 6 -0.09 7.08 53.16
C LYS A 6 -0.48 7.34 51.70
N ILE A 7 0.21 8.29 51.07
CA ILE A 7 0.00 8.67 49.67
C ILE A 7 1.30 8.56 48.86
N THR A 8 1.19 8.41 47.55
CA THR A 8 2.36 8.41 46.65
C THR A 8 2.98 9.80 46.51
N LYS A 9 4.25 9.85 46.09
CA LYS A 9 4.97 11.12 45.87
C LYS A 9 4.29 11.99 44.81
N GLU A 10 3.77 11.39 43.74
CA GLU A 10 3.00 12.09 42.70
C GLU A 10 1.71 12.70 43.25
N SER A 11 0.97 11.96 44.07
CA SER A 11 -0.25 12.46 44.71
C SER A 11 0.04 13.64 45.63
N LYS A 12 1.16 13.59 46.37
CA LYS A 12 1.63 14.70 47.19
C LYS A 12 1.94 15.94 46.35
N ASN A 13 2.65 15.78 45.23
CA ASN A 13 2.95 16.90 44.33
C ASN A 13 1.67 17.52 43.75
N GLY A 14 0.67 16.70 43.40
CA GLY A 14 -0.64 17.18 42.94
C GLY A 14 -1.39 17.97 44.01
N LEU A 15 -1.36 17.52 45.27
CA LEU A 15 -1.95 18.24 46.41
C LEU A 15 -1.22 19.55 46.71
N GLU A 16 0.10 19.59 46.59
CA GLU A 16 0.90 20.81 46.74
C GLU A 16 0.58 21.83 45.64
N TRP A 17 0.42 21.38 44.39
CA TRP A 17 0.00 22.21 43.27
C TRP A 17 -1.41 22.80 43.50
N LEU A 18 -2.37 21.99 43.92
CA LEU A 18 -3.73 22.44 44.25
C LEU A 18 -3.70 23.49 45.37
N LYS A 19 -2.93 23.23 46.42
CA LYS A 19 -2.80 24.14 47.56
C LYS A 19 -2.21 25.50 47.14
N LYS A 20 -1.20 25.50 46.27
CA LYS A 20 -0.52 26.71 45.80
C LYS A 20 -1.39 27.56 44.87
N ASN A 21 -2.13 26.93 43.95
CA ASN A 21 -2.86 27.67 42.93
C ASN A 21 -4.24 28.15 43.38
N TYR A 22 -4.85 27.46 44.33
CA TYR A 22 -6.19 27.78 44.83
C TYR A 22 -6.20 28.17 46.31
N SER A 23 -5.02 28.40 46.88
CA SER A 23 -4.83 28.93 48.24
C SER A 23 -5.55 28.14 49.33
N PHE A 24 -5.57 26.80 49.23
CA PHE A 24 -6.17 25.98 50.28
C PHE A 24 -5.32 26.04 51.57
N ASN A 25 -5.98 26.19 52.73
CA ASN A 25 -5.27 26.28 54.02
C ASN A 25 -4.64 24.96 54.43
N THR A 26 -5.34 23.84 54.23
CA THR A 26 -4.90 22.48 54.58
C THR A 26 -5.16 21.51 53.43
N TYR A 27 -4.42 20.40 53.41
CA TYR A 27 -4.64 19.33 52.43
C TYR A 27 -6.02 18.69 52.57
N SER A 28 -6.55 18.59 53.79
CA SER A 28 -7.89 18.08 54.04
C SER A 28 -8.96 18.90 53.32
N ILE A 29 -8.89 20.24 53.42
CA ILE A 29 -9.84 21.13 52.74
C ILE A 29 -9.75 20.98 51.21
N ALA A 30 -8.53 20.84 50.67
CA ALA A 30 -8.32 20.63 49.25
C ALA A 30 -8.93 19.29 48.77
N ILE A 31 -8.76 18.23 49.56
CA ILE A 31 -9.32 16.90 49.28
C ILE A 31 -10.85 16.93 49.37
N ASP A 32 -11.42 17.51 50.43
CA ASP A 32 -12.86 17.62 50.60
C ASP A 32 -13.51 18.42 49.47
N THR A 33 -12.87 19.52 49.06
CA THR A 33 -13.34 20.34 47.93
C THR A 33 -13.30 19.54 46.62
N ALA A 34 -12.23 18.78 46.37
CA ALA A 34 -12.14 17.91 45.20
C ALA A 34 -13.22 16.82 45.22
N ILE A 35 -13.46 16.18 46.37
CA ILE A 35 -14.51 15.16 46.54
C ILE A 35 -15.89 15.76 46.28
N GLN A 36 -16.18 16.94 46.84
CA GLN A 36 -17.46 17.61 46.60
C GLN A 36 -17.61 18.02 45.14
N PHE A 37 -16.55 18.44 44.47
CA PHE A 37 -16.59 18.74 43.04
C PHE A 37 -16.99 17.50 42.22
N PHE A 38 -16.40 16.34 42.48
CA PHE A 38 -16.78 15.10 41.79
C PHE A 38 -18.22 14.68 42.09
N LYS A 39 -18.65 14.79 43.36
CA LYS A 39 -20.02 14.44 43.77
C LYS A 39 -21.07 15.38 43.20
N ASN A 40 -20.85 16.68 43.28
CA ASN A 40 -21.83 17.69 42.85
C ASN A 40 -22.01 17.71 41.33
N ASN A 41 -20.98 17.34 40.58
CA ASN A 41 -21.02 17.30 39.12
C ASN A 41 -21.29 15.90 38.54
N ASN A 42 -21.56 14.89 39.39
CA ASN A 42 -21.71 13.49 38.98
C ASN A 42 -20.57 12.99 38.07
N ILE A 43 -19.35 13.48 38.28
CA ILE A 43 -18.21 13.10 37.44
C ILE A 43 -17.68 11.76 37.93
N SER A 44 -17.87 10.71 37.13
CA SER A 44 -17.18 9.43 37.35
C SER A 44 -15.76 9.51 36.78
N PRO A 45 -14.70 9.39 37.61
CA PRO A 45 -13.33 9.38 37.11
C PRO A 45 -13.05 8.23 36.11
N ARG A 46 -13.86 7.17 36.16
CA ARG A 46 -13.79 6.03 35.22
C ARG A 46 -14.42 6.34 33.86
N GLU A 47 -15.45 7.17 33.81
CA GLU A 47 -16.09 7.57 32.54
C GLU A 47 -15.17 8.47 31.70
N ARG A 48 -14.37 9.32 32.34
CA ARG A 48 -13.46 10.22 31.61
C ARG A 48 -12.38 9.47 30.81
N ILE A 49 -11.88 8.36 31.35
CA ILE A 49 -10.91 7.50 30.65
C ILE A 49 -11.59 6.79 29.47
N TYR A 50 -12.82 6.28 29.68
CA TYR A 50 -13.58 5.62 28.64
C TYR A 50 -13.98 6.57 27.49
N ASN A 51 -14.40 7.80 27.83
CA ASN A 51 -14.75 8.82 26.85
C ASN A 51 -13.51 9.28 26.06
N ASN A 52 -12.39 9.54 26.73
CA ASN A 52 -11.14 9.89 26.05
C ASN A 52 -10.65 8.77 25.12
N TYR A 53 -10.78 7.51 25.53
CA TYR A 53 -10.43 6.36 24.70
C TYR A 53 -11.37 6.22 23.49
N SER A 54 -12.68 6.38 23.72
CA SER A 54 -13.70 6.32 22.65
C SER A 54 -13.52 7.45 21.64
N GLU A 55 -13.22 8.66 22.10
CA GLU A 55 -12.94 9.82 21.27
C GLU A 55 -11.63 9.65 20.48
N ALA A 56 -10.59 9.10 21.10
CA ALA A 56 -9.34 8.77 20.42
C ALA A 56 -9.54 7.71 19.32
N ILE A 57 -10.33 6.66 19.58
CA ILE A 57 -10.69 5.65 18.57
C ILE A 57 -11.50 6.29 17.44
N PHE A 58 -12.46 7.15 17.76
CA PHE A 58 -13.29 7.82 16.77
C PHE A 58 -12.45 8.71 15.86
N ASN A 59 -11.55 9.52 16.44
CA ASN A 59 -10.64 10.38 15.68
C ASN A 59 -9.68 9.57 14.81
N PHE A 60 -9.11 8.49 15.35
CA PHE A 60 -8.25 7.59 14.59
C PHE A 60 -8.99 6.96 13.40
N LYS A 61 -10.23 6.51 13.61
CA LYS A 61 -11.07 5.94 12.56
C LYS A 61 -11.34 6.96 11.45
N ASN A 62 -11.70 8.19 11.80
CA ASN A 62 -11.95 9.26 10.83
C ASN A 62 -10.70 9.62 10.02
N GLU A 63 -9.54 9.73 10.67
CA GLU A 63 -8.28 10.02 9.99
C GLU A 63 -7.87 8.90 9.03
N LEU A 64 -8.11 7.63 9.40
CA LEU A 64 -7.91 6.48 8.52
C LEU A 64 -8.78 6.54 7.26
N PHE A 65 -10.08 6.84 7.43
CA PHE A 65 -10.99 6.96 6.29
C PHE A 65 -10.60 8.09 5.35
N LEU A 66 -10.21 9.26 5.89
CA LEU A 66 -9.73 10.38 5.07
C LEU A 66 -8.49 10.00 4.25
N LYS A 67 -7.51 9.31 4.86
CA LYS A 67 -6.30 8.87 4.15
C LYS A 67 -6.59 7.81 3.09
N LEU A 68 -7.56 6.91 3.33
CA LEU A 68 -8.01 5.94 2.34
C LEU A 68 -8.66 6.63 1.14
N ASP A 69 -9.57 7.59 1.38
CA ASP A 69 -10.20 8.37 0.31
C ASP A 69 -9.18 9.16 -0.53
N GLU A 70 -8.15 9.72 0.12
CA GLU A 70 -7.04 10.40 -0.58
C GLU A 70 -6.22 9.43 -1.43
N PHE A 71 -5.95 8.23 -0.90
CA PHE A 71 -5.22 7.20 -1.63
C PHE A 71 -6.00 6.75 -2.89
N GLU A 72 -7.30 6.45 -2.75
CA GLU A 72 -8.16 6.06 -3.87
C GLU A 72 -8.23 7.15 -4.94
N LYS A 73 -8.35 8.43 -4.56
CA LYS A 73 -8.32 9.54 -5.52
C LYS A 73 -7.01 9.59 -6.28
N LYS A 74 -5.88 9.44 -5.60
CA LYS A 74 -4.54 9.48 -6.22
C LYS A 74 -4.31 8.29 -7.16
N GLU A 75 -4.82 7.11 -6.81
CA GLU A 75 -4.77 5.93 -7.67
C GLU A 75 -5.61 6.13 -8.95
N ASN A 76 -6.82 6.66 -8.80
CA ASN A 76 -7.68 6.99 -9.93
C ASN A 76 -7.04 8.04 -10.86
N GLU A 77 -6.44 9.10 -10.31
CA GLU A 77 -5.71 10.10 -11.10
C GLU A 77 -4.51 9.49 -11.85
N ASN A 78 -3.75 8.60 -11.21
CA ASN A 78 -2.64 7.90 -11.85
C ASN A 78 -3.14 6.99 -12.98
N THR A 79 -4.23 6.28 -12.76
CA THR A 79 -4.87 5.41 -13.76
C THR A 79 -5.32 6.22 -14.97
N GLU A 80 -5.98 7.35 -14.76
CA GLU A 80 -6.36 8.25 -15.85
C GLU A 80 -5.14 8.79 -16.63
N ARG A 81 -4.06 9.14 -15.93
CA ARG A 81 -2.82 9.61 -16.58
C ARG A 81 -2.22 8.53 -17.47
N ILE A 82 -2.17 7.27 -17.01
CA ILE A 82 -1.68 6.13 -17.80
C ILE A 82 -2.56 5.92 -19.02
N ILE A 83 -3.89 5.96 -18.89
CA ILE A 83 -4.82 5.84 -20.03
C ILE A 83 -4.57 6.95 -21.05
N LYS A 84 -4.41 8.20 -20.60
CA LYS A 84 -4.11 9.35 -21.48
C LYS A 84 -2.77 9.19 -22.20
N LEU A 85 -1.73 8.73 -21.51
CA LEU A 85 -0.41 8.45 -22.09
C LEU A 85 -0.47 7.34 -23.13
N ASN A 86 -1.13 6.22 -22.82
CA ASN A 86 -1.30 5.12 -23.76
C ASN A 86 -2.06 5.57 -25.02
N ARG A 87 -3.11 6.38 -24.86
CA ARG A 87 -3.86 6.93 -26.00
C ARG A 87 -3.00 7.84 -26.86
N ARG A 88 -2.17 8.70 -26.26
CA ARG A 88 -1.21 9.54 -27.02
C ARG A 88 -0.19 8.68 -27.75
N PHE A 89 0.41 7.70 -27.06
CA PHE A 89 1.36 6.79 -27.68
C PHE A 89 0.76 6.04 -28.87
N GLU A 90 -0.49 5.58 -28.75
CA GLU A 90 -1.21 4.93 -29.84
C GLU A 90 -1.41 5.88 -31.04
N LEU A 91 -1.82 7.12 -30.80
CA LEU A 91 -2.07 8.11 -31.86
C LEU A 91 -0.78 8.60 -32.52
N ASP A 92 0.26 8.86 -31.73
CA ASP A 92 1.49 9.51 -32.19
C ASP A 92 2.47 8.51 -32.84
N TYR A 93 2.44 7.25 -32.42
CA TYR A 93 3.39 6.24 -32.88
C TYR A 93 2.73 5.05 -33.55
N LEU A 94 1.81 4.36 -32.88
CA LEU A 94 1.25 3.09 -33.40
C LEU A 94 0.42 3.30 -34.65
N LYS A 95 -0.44 4.32 -34.70
CA LYS A 95 -1.25 4.61 -35.90
C LYS A 95 -0.38 5.01 -37.11
N PRO A 96 0.56 5.96 -37.01
CA PRO A 96 1.46 6.27 -38.12
C PRO A 96 2.32 5.09 -38.56
N ILE A 97 2.78 4.25 -37.62
CA ILE A 97 3.52 3.02 -37.94
C ILE A 97 2.61 2.05 -38.69
N ASN A 98 1.38 1.84 -38.25
CA ASN A 98 0.42 0.96 -38.94
C ASN A 98 0.07 1.46 -40.34
N VAL A 99 -0.10 2.77 -40.53
CA VAL A 99 -0.32 3.36 -41.86
C VAL A 99 0.91 3.15 -42.73
N LYS A 100 2.13 3.42 -42.23
CA LYS A 100 3.37 3.17 -42.98
C LYS A 100 3.59 1.70 -43.30
N LEU A 101 3.28 0.79 -42.38
CA LEU A 101 3.35 -0.66 -42.60
C LEU A 101 2.35 -1.10 -43.66
N PHE A 102 1.13 -0.55 -43.62
CA PHE A 102 0.11 -0.81 -44.62
C PHE A 102 0.54 -0.26 -45.99
N ASP A 103 1.09 0.94 -46.05
CA ASP A 103 1.62 1.54 -47.28
C ASP A 103 2.82 0.77 -47.81
N VAL A 104 3.73 0.29 -46.96
CA VAL A 104 4.84 -0.59 -47.36
C VAL A 104 4.32 -1.93 -47.87
N HIS A 105 3.30 -2.50 -47.24
CA HIS A 105 2.70 -3.76 -47.68
C HIS A 105 1.91 -3.60 -48.98
N LYS A 106 1.21 -2.47 -49.15
CA LYS A 106 0.52 -2.13 -50.38
C LYS A 106 1.52 -1.86 -51.50
N ASN A 107 2.54 -1.05 -51.26
CA ASN A 107 3.63 -0.81 -52.20
C ASN A 107 4.41 -2.08 -52.48
N SER A 108 4.54 -3.04 -51.56
CA SER A 108 5.20 -4.32 -51.84
C SER A 108 4.35 -5.24 -52.71
N ILE A 109 3.02 -5.19 -52.58
CA ILE A 109 2.07 -5.88 -53.46
C ILE A 109 2.03 -5.21 -54.84
N ASP A 110 1.95 -3.89 -54.89
CA ASP A 110 1.97 -3.10 -56.12
C ASP A 110 3.33 -3.27 -56.83
N ASP A 111 4.46 -3.21 -56.10
CA ASP A 111 5.80 -3.56 -56.59
C ASP A 111 5.93 -5.03 -56.97
N PHE A 112 5.19 -5.96 -56.38
CA PHE A 112 5.22 -7.37 -56.78
C PHE A 112 4.47 -7.58 -58.09
N ASN A 113 3.35 -6.89 -58.29
CA ASN A 113 2.61 -6.87 -59.55
C ASN A 113 3.41 -6.14 -60.64
N ASP A 114 4.01 -5.00 -60.33
CA ASP A 114 4.88 -4.24 -61.25
C ASP A 114 6.21 -4.94 -61.48
N LYS A 115 6.82 -5.64 -60.50
CA LYS A 115 8.02 -6.46 -60.71
C LYS A 115 7.74 -7.76 -61.45
N ASN A 116 6.53 -8.32 -61.42
CA ASN A 116 6.21 -9.46 -62.28
C ASN A 116 5.93 -9.01 -63.72
N ASN A 117 5.24 -7.88 -63.91
CA ASN A 117 5.10 -7.24 -65.22
C ASN A 117 6.45 -6.73 -65.76
N SER A 118 7.31 -6.19 -64.89
CA SER A 118 8.64 -5.68 -65.20
C SER A 118 9.66 -6.80 -65.33
N LYS A 119 9.64 -7.91 -64.58
CA LYS A 119 10.58 -9.06 -64.76
C LYS A 119 10.39 -9.77 -66.09
N VAL A 120 9.17 -9.77 -66.64
CA VAL A 120 8.94 -10.21 -68.03
C VAL A 120 9.65 -9.25 -69.02
N ILE A 121 9.84 -7.99 -68.65
CA ILE A 121 10.47 -6.94 -69.47
C ILE A 121 11.97 -6.73 -69.13
N SER A 122 12.43 -7.05 -67.91
CA SER A 122 13.72 -6.66 -67.33
C SER A 122 14.73 -7.80 -67.27
N ASN A 123 14.35 -9.03 -67.62
CA ASN A 123 15.33 -10.04 -68.04
C ASN A 123 16.11 -9.61 -69.31
N ILE A 124 15.77 -8.46 -69.90
CA ILE A 124 16.46 -7.86 -71.05
C ILE A 124 17.56 -6.89 -70.61
N ILE A 125 17.56 -6.33 -69.39
CA ILE A 125 18.48 -5.24 -69.05
C ILE A 125 19.02 -5.37 -67.61
N GLY A 126 20.24 -5.88 -67.53
CA GLY A 126 21.28 -5.21 -66.76
C GLY A 126 21.34 -5.49 -65.27
N ASN A 127 22.06 -6.57 -64.94
CA ASN A 127 22.83 -6.68 -63.70
C ASN A 127 23.62 -5.40 -63.42
N SER A 128 23.39 -4.73 -62.29
CA SER A 128 24.45 -4.17 -61.41
C SER A 128 23.84 -3.41 -60.22
N ALA A 129 24.55 -3.41 -59.10
CA ALA A 129 24.32 -2.66 -57.86
C ALA A 129 23.41 -3.30 -56.78
N ILE A 130 23.84 -4.41 -56.19
CA ILE A 130 23.37 -4.85 -54.87
C ILE A 130 24.62 -5.16 -54.04
N GLU A 131 25.16 -4.21 -53.26
CA GLU A 131 26.18 -4.59 -52.26
C GLU A 131 26.39 -3.64 -51.05
N THR A 132 25.63 -2.55 -50.87
CA THR A 132 25.89 -1.60 -49.75
C THR A 132 24.81 -1.50 -48.65
N SER A 133 23.64 -2.12 -48.78
CA SER A 133 22.51 -1.98 -47.84
C SER A 133 22.40 -3.05 -46.74
N ASN A 134 23.21 -4.12 -46.78
CA ASN A 134 23.05 -5.27 -45.88
C ASN A 134 23.75 -5.15 -44.51
N LEU A 135 24.71 -4.24 -44.33
CA LEU A 135 25.50 -4.16 -43.08
C LEU A 135 24.85 -3.32 -41.97
N GLN A 136 24.17 -2.21 -42.31
CA GLN A 136 23.50 -1.36 -41.31
C GLN A 136 22.29 -2.03 -40.65
N ASN A 137 21.54 -2.86 -41.40
CA ASN A 137 20.41 -3.62 -40.87
C ASN A 137 20.83 -4.70 -39.84
N ILE A 138 22.07 -5.21 -39.89
CA ILE A 138 22.53 -6.26 -38.99
C ILE A 138 22.88 -5.70 -37.60
N GLU A 139 23.47 -4.51 -37.54
CA GLU A 139 23.87 -3.84 -36.30
C GLU A 139 22.65 -3.40 -35.47
N GLU A 140 21.63 -2.84 -36.13
CA GLU A 140 20.40 -2.40 -35.48
C GLU A 140 19.55 -3.57 -34.97
N ASN A 141 19.46 -4.65 -35.74
CA ASN A 141 18.78 -5.88 -35.30
C ASN A 141 19.50 -6.56 -34.12
N LYS A 142 20.84 -6.50 -34.05
CA LYS A 142 21.59 -6.98 -32.88
C LYS A 142 21.27 -6.18 -31.62
N LYS A 143 21.27 -4.85 -31.70
CA LYS A 143 20.93 -3.97 -30.56
C LYS A 143 19.49 -4.17 -30.09
N LEU A 144 18.56 -4.37 -31.02
CA LEU A 144 17.17 -4.67 -30.69
C LEU A 144 17.04 -6.01 -29.95
N ASN A 145 17.70 -7.07 -30.45
CA ASN A 145 17.70 -8.38 -29.78
C ASN A 145 18.33 -8.33 -28.38
N GLU A 146 19.44 -7.60 -28.19
CA GLU A 146 20.03 -7.42 -26.86
C GLU A 146 19.08 -6.71 -25.88
N THR A 147 18.29 -5.77 -26.38
CA THR A 147 17.30 -5.04 -25.58
C THR A 147 16.12 -5.93 -25.21
N ILE A 148 15.63 -6.75 -26.14
CA ILE A 148 14.56 -7.73 -25.91
C ILE A 148 15.01 -8.74 -24.84
N ILE A 149 16.21 -9.32 -24.97
CA ILE A 149 16.74 -10.28 -23.99
C ILE A 149 16.84 -9.66 -22.59
N LYS A 150 17.28 -8.40 -22.48
CA LYS A 150 17.33 -7.69 -21.19
C LYS A 150 15.94 -7.51 -20.58
N GLN A 151 14.94 -7.17 -21.39
CA GLN A 151 13.56 -7.01 -20.94
C GLN A 151 12.94 -8.35 -20.53
N GLU A 152 13.17 -9.42 -21.28
CA GLU A 152 12.68 -10.77 -20.94
C GLU A 152 13.26 -11.26 -19.61
N ASN A 153 14.55 -11.05 -19.38
CA ASN A 153 15.19 -11.38 -18.10
C ASN A 153 14.62 -10.57 -16.94
N ALA A 154 14.37 -9.28 -17.14
CA ALA A 154 13.73 -8.45 -16.12
C ALA A 154 12.31 -8.95 -15.81
N ILE A 155 11.50 -9.27 -16.82
CA ILE A 155 10.15 -9.83 -16.65
C ILE A 155 10.19 -11.15 -15.88
N LYS A 156 11.16 -12.02 -16.18
CA LYS A 156 11.33 -13.29 -15.47
C LYS A 156 11.63 -13.06 -13.98
N PHE A 157 12.56 -12.16 -13.67
CA PHE A 157 12.89 -11.80 -12.29
C PHE A 157 11.67 -11.23 -11.53
N TRP A 158 10.92 -10.32 -12.17
CA TRP A 158 9.70 -9.76 -11.59
C TRP A 158 8.63 -10.82 -11.31
N LYS A 159 8.48 -11.82 -12.19
CA LYS A 159 7.55 -12.94 -11.97
C LYS A 159 7.96 -13.79 -10.77
N GLU A 160 9.25 -14.11 -10.64
CA GLU A 160 9.79 -14.87 -9.50
C GLU A 160 9.57 -14.12 -8.17
N GLN A 161 9.83 -12.81 -8.14
CA GLN A 161 9.58 -11.98 -6.96
C GLN A 161 8.09 -11.91 -6.58
N ASN A 162 7.21 -11.74 -7.56
CA ASN A 162 5.76 -11.74 -7.32
C ASN A 162 5.26 -13.09 -6.80
N GLU A 163 5.84 -14.21 -7.25
CA GLU A 163 5.45 -15.54 -6.76
C GLU A 163 5.85 -15.74 -5.29
N ILE A 164 7.00 -15.21 -4.87
CA ILE A 164 7.44 -15.20 -3.48
C ILE A 164 6.48 -14.38 -2.62
N LEU A 165 6.18 -13.15 -3.04
CA LEU A 165 5.25 -12.26 -2.33
C LEU A 165 3.83 -12.85 -2.20
N GLU A 166 3.33 -13.51 -3.25
CA GLU A 166 2.02 -14.18 -3.19
C GLU A 166 2.02 -15.39 -2.24
N LYS A 167 3.14 -16.12 -2.14
CA LYS A 167 3.28 -17.20 -1.15
C LYS A 167 3.30 -16.64 0.28
N GLU A 168 4.06 -15.58 0.52
CA GLU A 168 4.12 -14.91 1.83
C GLU A 168 2.74 -14.36 2.25
N LYS A 169 2.05 -13.69 1.32
CA LYS A 169 0.71 -13.15 1.56
C LYS A 169 -0.31 -14.24 1.89
N LYS A 170 -0.29 -15.37 1.19
CA LYS A 170 -1.15 -16.52 1.49
C LYS A 170 -0.88 -17.07 2.88
N GLU A 171 0.39 -17.19 3.27
CA GLU A 171 0.77 -17.71 4.58
C GLU A 171 0.36 -16.75 5.71
N TYR A 172 0.52 -15.44 5.49
CA TYR A 172 0.03 -14.41 6.41
C TYR A 172 -1.49 -14.50 6.59
N HIS A 173 -2.24 -14.65 5.49
CA HIS A 173 -3.70 -14.78 5.55
C HIS A 173 -4.12 -16.03 6.34
N ARG A 174 -3.46 -17.16 6.10
CA ARG A 174 -3.67 -18.41 6.84
C ARG A 174 -3.43 -18.23 8.34
N CYS A 175 -2.37 -17.50 8.72
CA CYS A 175 -2.06 -17.21 10.12
C CYS A 175 -3.14 -16.34 10.77
N MET A 176 -3.56 -15.27 10.09
CA MET A 176 -4.62 -14.38 10.58
C MET A 176 -5.97 -15.09 10.74
N GLU A 177 -6.34 -15.98 9.81
CA GLU A 177 -7.53 -16.81 9.98
C GLU A 177 -7.43 -17.72 11.22
N LYS A 178 -6.26 -18.33 11.45
CA LYS A 178 -6.04 -19.20 12.62
C LYS A 178 -6.14 -18.41 13.93
N LEU A 179 -5.59 -17.19 13.98
CA LEU A 179 -5.70 -16.29 15.13
C LEU A 179 -7.17 -15.89 15.37
N ASN A 180 -7.88 -15.48 14.32
CA ASN A 180 -9.29 -15.07 14.41
C ASN A 180 -10.20 -16.22 14.88
N ARG A 181 -10.00 -17.45 14.39
CA ARG A 181 -10.79 -18.62 14.83
C ARG A 181 -10.58 -18.96 16.30
N ASN A 182 -9.37 -18.74 16.81
CA ASN A 182 -9.02 -19.06 18.20
C ASN A 182 -9.19 -17.87 19.15
N MET A 183 -9.56 -16.70 18.64
CA MET A 183 -9.90 -15.55 19.45
C MET A 183 -11.23 -15.78 20.17
N LYS A 184 -11.17 -15.80 21.49
CA LYS A 184 -12.33 -15.91 22.38
C LYS A 184 -12.39 -14.71 23.29
N VAL A 185 -13.57 -14.45 23.85
CA VAL A 185 -13.79 -13.34 24.77
C VAL A 185 -14.25 -13.91 26.09
N GLU A 186 -13.43 -13.76 27.11
CA GLU A 186 -13.73 -14.21 28.46
C GLU A 186 -14.40 -13.07 29.26
N LYS A 187 -15.47 -13.38 30.00
CA LYS A 187 -16.04 -12.44 30.96
C LYS A 187 -15.28 -12.58 32.28
N THR A 188 -14.48 -11.56 32.60
CA THR A 188 -13.81 -11.43 33.88
C THR A 188 -14.56 -10.44 34.78
N LEU A 189 -14.22 -10.40 36.07
CA LEU A 189 -14.75 -9.44 37.05
C LEU A 189 -14.55 -7.96 36.61
N MET A 190 -13.61 -7.69 35.70
CA MET A 190 -13.31 -6.36 35.16
C MET A 190 -13.90 -6.09 33.77
N GLY A 191 -14.66 -7.04 33.20
CA GLY A 191 -15.28 -6.92 31.88
C GLY A 191 -14.89 -8.03 30.91
N LYS A 192 -15.21 -7.84 29.63
CA LYS A 192 -14.90 -8.77 28.53
C LYS A 192 -13.45 -8.60 28.08
N LYS A 193 -12.61 -9.63 28.22
CA LYS A 193 -11.21 -9.62 27.78
C LYS A 193 -11.02 -10.59 26.62
N PRO A 194 -10.56 -10.13 25.43
CA PRO A 194 -10.22 -11.03 24.34
C PRO A 194 -8.92 -11.79 24.68
N TYR A 195 -8.89 -13.08 24.35
CA TYR A 195 -7.72 -13.95 24.47
C TYR A 195 -7.68 -14.90 23.28
N ILE A 196 -6.49 -15.35 22.89
CA ILE A 196 -6.31 -16.31 21.80
C ILE A 196 -5.96 -17.65 22.43
N ASN A 197 -6.82 -18.64 22.21
CA ASN A 197 -6.68 -19.97 22.78
C ASN A 197 -5.84 -20.86 21.86
N LEU A 198 -4.51 -20.73 21.92
CA LEU A 198 -3.54 -21.53 21.18
C LEU A 198 -2.55 -22.21 22.13
N SER A 199 -2.02 -23.37 21.75
CA SER A 199 -0.93 -24.00 22.50
C SER A 199 0.40 -23.25 22.28
N VAL A 200 1.39 -23.48 23.16
CA VAL A 200 2.73 -22.88 23.03
C VAL A 200 3.37 -23.25 21.69
N GLU A 201 3.28 -24.52 21.28
CA GLU A 201 3.81 -25.03 20.01
C GLU A 201 3.13 -24.40 18.78
N GLU A 202 1.83 -24.10 18.87
CA GLU A 202 1.10 -23.42 17.81
C GLU A 202 1.42 -21.94 17.73
N THR A 203 1.72 -21.33 18.87
CA THR A 203 2.08 -19.93 19.00
C THR A 203 3.49 -19.68 18.46
N GLU A 204 4.45 -20.54 18.80
CA GLU A 204 5.81 -20.46 18.26
C GLU A 204 5.84 -20.54 16.73
N LYS A 205 5.07 -21.47 16.14
CA LYS A 205 4.94 -21.58 14.67
C LYS A 205 4.41 -20.30 14.00
N LEU A 206 3.59 -19.50 14.71
CA LEU A 206 3.07 -18.23 14.21
C LEU A 206 4.09 -17.09 14.33
N PHE A 207 4.90 -17.08 15.40
CA PHE A 207 5.93 -16.05 15.61
C PHE A 207 7.16 -16.22 14.70
N TYR A 208 7.52 -17.46 14.33
CA TYR A 208 8.60 -17.71 13.36
C TYR A 208 8.27 -17.25 11.92
N LEU A 209 7.03 -16.85 11.65
CA LEU A 209 6.56 -16.38 10.33
C LEU A 209 6.41 -14.85 10.25
N ILE A 210 6.66 -14.13 11.36
CA ILE A 210 6.71 -12.66 11.37
C ILE A 210 8.21 -12.29 11.36
N PRO A 211 8.75 -11.72 10.28
CA PRO A 211 10.16 -11.33 10.20
C PRO A 211 10.54 -10.22 11.19
#